data_AF-A0AAD7FAZ4-F1
#
_entry.id   AF-A0AAD7FAZ4-F1
#
_cell.length_a   1.000
_cell.length_b   1.000
_cell.length_c   1.000
_cell.angle_alpha   90.00
_cell.angle_beta   90.00
_cell.angle_gamma   90.00
#
_symmetry.space_group_name_H-M   'P 1'
#
loop_
_entity.id
_entity.type
_entity.pdbx_description
1 polymer ?
#
loop_
_entity_poly.entity_id
_entity_poly.type
_entity_poly.pdbx_seq_one_letter_code
_entity_poly.pdbx_strand_id
1 'polypeptide(L)'
;GGPRLLYALQNSHGFASVSTVLRKQPIPRLLPSIGTPERKEIDSNISSFFAPEIKLAPSYPGCSEPPGNTLMVDGVAIEPKCRFCYRRNAILGLCREHAKHVNTQVNSVESVDLVRSALAETDKDSGTRVCFGTDATVVAVAPFCNEEHYTAIPIVVSPTDKTESAEDFVKWLRVVLEAWKEHPEGEALHGPIWRIASDGDSIFRLAKFILCMTQEI
;
A
#
# COMPACT_ATOMS: atom_id res chain seq x y z
N GLY A 1 14.42 -4.90 23.04
CA GLY A 1 14.26 -3.63 22.29
C GLY A 1 12.82 -3.19 22.25
N GLY A 2 12.50 -2.07 21.59
CA GLY A 2 11.13 -1.61 21.35
C GLY A 2 10.49 -0.80 22.50
N PRO A 3 9.15 -0.63 22.51
CA PRO A 3 8.46 0.30 23.40
C PRO A 3 8.71 0.03 24.90
N ARG A 4 8.82 -1.24 25.30
CA ARG A 4 9.11 -1.62 26.70
C ARG A 4 10.52 -1.21 27.13
N LEU A 5 11.51 -1.28 26.23
CA LEU A 5 12.86 -0.83 26.51
C LEU A 5 12.92 0.70 26.61
N LEU A 6 12.26 1.41 25.68
CA LEU A 6 12.17 2.87 25.74
C LEU A 6 11.52 3.34 27.05
N TYR A 7 10.46 2.66 27.49
CA TYR A 7 9.82 2.92 28.78
C TYR A 7 10.77 2.70 29.97
N ALA A 8 11.53 1.60 29.98
CA ALA A 8 12.51 1.33 31.03
C ALA A 8 13.63 2.39 31.06
N LEU A 9 14.15 2.79 29.89
CA LEU A 9 15.19 3.82 29.78
C LEU A 9 14.68 5.22 30.11
N GLN A 10 13.44 5.53 29.78
CA GLN A 10 12.79 6.77 30.21
C GLN A 10 12.79 6.86 31.74
N ASN A 11 12.37 5.79 32.43
CA ASN A 11 12.28 5.79 33.88
C ASN A 11 13.63 5.72 34.60
N SER A 12 14.62 5.02 34.02
CA SER A 12 15.93 4.81 34.65
C SER A 12 16.96 5.90 34.30
N HIS A 13 16.93 6.41 33.07
CA HIS A 13 17.95 7.32 32.54
C HIS A 13 17.38 8.65 32.02
N GLY A 14 16.07 8.91 32.22
CA GLY A 14 15.44 10.18 31.82
C GLY A 14 15.30 10.37 30.31
N PHE A 15 15.30 9.28 29.52
CA PHE A 15 15.12 9.36 28.07
C PHE A 15 13.75 9.92 27.70
N ALA A 16 13.63 10.44 26.47
CA ALA A 16 12.37 10.98 25.97
C ALA A 16 11.26 9.93 25.97
N SER A 17 10.04 10.34 26.35
CA SER A 17 8.88 9.46 26.32
C SER A 17 8.46 9.08 24.90
N VAL A 18 7.77 7.94 24.77
CA VAL A 18 7.18 7.49 23.48
C VAL A 18 6.38 8.61 22.81
N SER A 19 5.54 9.32 23.58
CA SER A 19 4.74 10.44 23.06
C SER A 19 5.61 11.60 22.55
N THR A 20 6.74 11.87 23.22
CA THR A 20 7.68 12.92 22.79
C THR A 20 8.38 12.52 21.51
N VAL A 21 8.84 11.27 21.41
CA VAL A 21 9.45 10.73 20.19
C VAL A 21 8.47 10.80 19.02
N LEU A 22 7.25 10.27 19.17
CA LEU A 22 6.24 10.28 18.11
C LEU A 22 5.83 11.70 17.66
N ARG A 23 5.91 12.69 18.56
CA ARG A 23 5.61 14.09 18.23
C ARG A 23 6.78 14.79 17.55
N LYS A 24 8.02 14.44 17.88
CA LYS A 24 9.23 15.09 17.38
C LYS A 24 9.83 14.39 16.16
N GLN A 25 9.51 13.13 15.95
CA GLN A 25 9.94 12.33 14.81
C GLN A 25 8.69 11.75 14.14
N PRO A 26 8.13 12.44 13.14
CA PRO A 26 6.98 11.95 12.41
C PRO A 26 7.38 10.66 11.67
N ILE A 27 6.73 9.56 12.04
CA ILE A 27 6.93 8.28 11.36
C ILE A 27 6.09 8.30 10.08
N PRO A 28 6.69 8.06 8.90
CA PRO A 28 5.99 7.84 7.65
C PRO A 28 4.84 6.84 7.83
N ARG A 29 3.68 7.15 7.24
CA ARG A 29 2.51 6.30 7.36
C ARG A 29 2.02 5.88 5.99
N LEU A 30 1.75 4.59 5.88
CA LEU A 30 1.07 4.01 4.75
C LEU A 30 -0.42 4.26 4.86
N LEU A 31 -1.00 4.74 3.77
CA LEU A 31 -2.43 4.83 3.56
C LEU A 31 -2.88 3.56 2.82
N PRO A 32 -3.55 2.60 3.50
CA PRO A 32 -4.06 1.41 2.85
C PRO A 32 -5.25 1.76 1.94
N SER A 33 -5.46 1.02 0.87
CA SER A 33 -6.60 1.26 -0.02
C SER A 33 -7.92 0.85 0.64
N ILE A 34 -8.94 1.68 0.45
CA ILE A 34 -10.31 1.38 0.91
C ILE A 34 -10.96 0.32 0.00
N GLY A 35 -10.67 0.41 -1.30
CA GLY A 35 -11.11 -0.55 -2.32
C GLY A 35 -9.98 -0.79 -3.33
N THR A 36 -10.30 -0.68 -4.62
CA THR A 36 -9.28 -0.71 -5.69
C THR A 36 -8.28 0.44 -5.48
N PRO A 37 -6.97 0.19 -5.55
CA PRO A 37 -5.95 1.22 -5.37
C PRO A 37 -6.14 2.41 -6.31
N GLU A 38 -6.24 3.61 -5.75
CA GLU A 38 -6.38 4.84 -6.52
C GLU A 38 -5.07 5.61 -6.59
N ARG A 39 -4.86 6.34 -7.71
CA ARG A 39 -3.69 7.19 -7.93
C ARG A 39 -3.39 8.13 -6.75
N LYS A 40 -4.43 8.77 -6.19
CA LYS A 40 -4.29 9.68 -5.04
C LYS A 40 -3.73 9.00 -3.78
N GLU A 41 -4.12 7.74 -3.53
CA GLU A 41 -3.61 6.98 -2.39
C GLU A 41 -2.14 6.61 -2.62
N ILE A 42 -1.80 6.19 -3.84
CA ILE A 42 -0.44 5.84 -4.26
C ILE A 42 0.48 7.06 -4.16
N ASP A 43 0.09 8.19 -4.73
CA ASP A 43 0.85 9.45 -4.66
C ASP A 43 1.07 9.85 -3.21
N SER A 44 0.04 9.82 -2.37
CA SER A 44 0.18 10.12 -0.94
C SER A 44 1.15 9.18 -0.24
N ASN A 45 1.23 7.91 -0.64
CA ASN A 45 2.17 6.95 -0.08
C ASN A 45 3.59 7.20 -0.57
N ILE A 46 3.77 7.51 -1.86
CA ILE A 46 5.06 7.93 -2.41
C ILE A 46 5.56 9.15 -1.63
N SER A 47 4.72 10.17 -1.45
CA SER A 47 5.10 11.36 -0.67
C SER A 47 5.43 11.08 0.79
N SER A 48 4.72 10.14 1.41
CA SER A 48 4.94 9.79 2.82
C SER A 48 6.31 9.14 3.06
N PHE A 49 6.79 8.32 2.11
CA PHE A 49 7.97 7.48 2.29
C PHE A 49 9.21 7.90 1.48
N PHE A 50 9.03 8.58 0.35
CA PHE A 50 10.10 8.91 -0.60
C PHE A 50 10.43 10.40 -0.66
N ALA A 51 9.73 11.23 0.13
CA ALA A 51 10.08 12.63 0.29
C ALA A 51 11.55 12.79 0.76
N PRO A 52 12.29 13.80 0.29
CA PRO A 52 13.72 13.98 0.60
C PRO A 52 14.03 14.07 2.10
N GLU A 53 13.08 14.54 2.91
CA GLU A 53 13.24 14.63 4.37
C GLU A 53 13.17 13.27 5.07
N ILE A 54 12.60 12.27 4.41
CA ILE A 54 12.37 10.92 4.92
C ILE A 54 13.39 9.94 4.34
N LYS A 55 13.59 9.98 3.02
CA LYS A 55 14.51 9.11 2.30
C LYS A 55 15.33 9.94 1.34
N LEU A 56 16.63 10.00 1.59
CA LEU A 56 17.57 10.69 0.72
C LEU A 56 17.63 9.98 -0.64
N ALA A 57 17.73 10.78 -1.70
CA ALA A 57 18.00 10.28 -3.04
C ALA A 57 19.31 9.49 -3.02
N PRO A 58 19.37 8.36 -3.74
CA PRO A 58 20.54 7.51 -3.66
C PRO A 58 21.71 8.18 -4.38
N SER A 59 22.88 8.22 -3.76
CA SER A 59 24.09 8.84 -4.32
C SER A 59 25.07 7.76 -4.75
N TYR A 60 25.45 7.77 -6.03
CA TYR A 60 26.43 6.85 -6.59
C TYR A 60 27.62 7.62 -7.17
N PRO A 61 28.84 7.38 -6.67
CA PRO A 61 30.03 7.98 -7.24
C PRO A 61 30.15 7.60 -8.73
N GLY A 62 30.10 8.60 -9.63
CA GLY A 62 30.31 8.41 -11.06
C GLY A 62 29.08 8.08 -11.91
N CYS A 63 27.88 7.99 -11.33
CA CYS A 63 26.62 7.87 -12.07
C CYS A 63 25.83 9.17 -11.99
N SER A 64 25.39 9.68 -13.14
CA SER A 64 24.51 10.86 -13.23
C SER A 64 23.05 10.54 -12.98
N GLU A 65 22.65 9.28 -13.12
CA GLU A 65 21.27 8.83 -12.96
C GLU A 65 21.14 7.86 -11.77
N PRO A 66 20.03 7.95 -11.02
CA PRO A 66 19.74 6.97 -9.98
C PRO A 66 19.55 5.57 -10.60
N PRO A 67 20.00 4.50 -9.91
CA PRO A 67 19.88 3.14 -10.38
C PRO A 67 18.41 2.73 -10.40
N GLY A 68 18.12 1.65 -11.13
CA GLY A 68 16.78 1.13 -11.13
C GLY A 68 16.34 0.54 -9.80
N ASN A 69 15.03 0.38 -9.73
CA ASN A 69 14.30 -0.25 -8.65
C ASN A 69 13.57 -1.50 -9.16
N THR A 70 13.18 -2.36 -8.23
CA THR A 70 12.23 -3.44 -8.47
C THR A 70 10.90 -3.13 -7.78
N LEU A 71 9.81 -3.30 -8.52
CA LEU A 71 8.45 -3.31 -7.99
C LEU A 71 8.13 -4.73 -7.54
N MET A 72 7.88 -4.92 -6.25
CA MET A 72 7.60 -6.21 -5.63
C MET A 72 6.11 -6.30 -5.28
N VAL A 73 5.46 -7.37 -5.68
CA VAL A 73 4.06 -7.67 -5.38
C VAL A 73 3.99 -8.95 -4.57
N ASP A 74 3.29 -8.91 -3.44
CA ASP A 74 3.07 -10.09 -2.61
C ASP A 74 1.68 -10.08 -1.95
N GLY A 75 1.18 -11.26 -1.60
CA GLY A 75 -0.06 -11.44 -0.85
C GLY A 75 0.22 -11.77 0.61
N VAL A 76 -0.30 -10.96 1.53
CA VAL A 76 -0.16 -11.20 2.98
C VAL A 76 -1.51 -11.56 3.56
N ALA A 77 -1.61 -12.70 4.24
CA ALA A 77 -2.83 -13.08 4.97
C ALA A 77 -3.14 -12.03 6.07
N ILE A 78 -4.38 -11.56 6.11
CA ILE A 78 -4.86 -10.59 7.10
C ILE A 78 -6.06 -11.17 7.86
N GLU A 79 -6.32 -10.60 9.03
CA GLU A 79 -7.52 -10.94 9.78
C GLU A 79 -8.75 -10.32 9.09
N PRO A 80 -9.80 -11.11 8.76
CA PRO A 80 -10.98 -10.62 8.06
C PRO A 80 -11.85 -9.78 8.99
N LYS A 81 -11.55 -8.48 9.07
CA LYS A 81 -12.26 -7.54 9.94
C LYS A 81 -12.29 -6.12 9.36
N CYS A 82 -13.39 -5.43 9.63
CA CYS A 82 -13.47 -4.01 9.38
C CYS A 82 -12.75 -3.19 10.46
N ARG A 83 -12.11 -2.08 10.06
CA ARG A 83 -11.50 -1.09 10.95
C ARG A 83 -11.91 0.32 10.54
N PHE A 84 -12.13 1.18 11.52
CA PHE A 84 -12.43 2.59 11.27
C PHE A 84 -11.14 3.40 11.05
N CYS A 85 -11.04 4.09 9.92
CA CYS A 85 -9.97 5.03 9.61
C CYS A 85 -10.41 6.45 9.93
N TYR A 86 -10.05 6.92 11.13
CA TYR A 86 -10.42 8.27 11.59
C TYR A 86 -9.95 9.40 10.67
N ARG A 87 -8.82 9.22 9.96
CA ARG A 87 -8.23 10.25 9.09
C ARG A 87 -9.06 10.53 7.83
N ARG A 88 -9.69 9.49 7.29
CA ARG A 88 -10.53 9.57 6.10
C ARG A 88 -12.01 9.42 6.41
N ASN A 89 -12.35 9.29 7.70
CA ASN A 89 -13.70 8.99 8.16
C ASN A 89 -14.33 7.80 7.40
N ALA A 90 -13.57 6.72 7.20
CA ALA A 90 -13.97 5.62 6.31
C ALA A 90 -13.73 4.24 6.94
N ILE A 91 -14.46 3.24 6.47
CA ILE A 91 -14.31 1.83 6.83
C ILE A 91 -13.23 1.19 5.95
N LEU A 92 -12.28 0.50 6.58
CA LEU A 92 -11.24 -0.31 5.94
C LEU A 92 -11.47 -1.78 6.21
N GLY A 93 -10.87 -2.65 5.39
CA GLY A 93 -10.86 -4.10 5.58
C GLY A 93 -11.90 -4.87 4.77
N LEU A 94 -12.69 -4.16 3.94
CA LEU A 94 -13.49 -4.79 2.90
C LEU A 94 -12.59 -5.23 1.74
N CYS A 95 -12.93 -6.34 1.09
CA CYS A 95 -12.29 -6.82 -0.13
C CYS A 95 -12.48 -5.79 -1.25
N ARG A 96 -11.42 -5.45 -1.99
CA ARG A 96 -11.45 -4.40 -3.02
C ARG A 96 -12.46 -4.66 -4.14
N GLU A 97 -12.71 -5.92 -4.43
CA GLU A 97 -13.58 -6.42 -5.48
C GLU A 97 -15.03 -5.99 -5.26
N HIS A 98 -15.46 -5.99 -3.99
CA HIS A 98 -16.84 -5.74 -3.59
C HIS A 98 -17.02 -4.42 -2.82
N ALA A 99 -15.94 -3.79 -2.34
CA ALA A 99 -16.02 -2.53 -1.59
C ALA A 99 -16.80 -1.42 -2.32
N LYS A 100 -16.83 -1.45 -3.66
CA LYS A 100 -17.60 -0.50 -4.51
C LYS A 100 -19.13 -0.62 -4.38
N HIS A 101 -19.66 -1.73 -3.86
CA HIS A 101 -21.10 -1.95 -3.72
C HIS A 101 -21.71 -1.16 -2.55
N VAL A 102 -20.88 -0.63 -1.66
CA VAL A 102 -21.32 0.09 -0.46
C VAL A 102 -20.60 1.43 -0.34
N ASN A 103 -21.25 2.39 0.31
CA ASN A 103 -20.56 3.60 0.73
C ASN A 103 -19.71 3.30 1.97
N THR A 104 -18.39 3.42 1.84
CA THR A 104 -17.43 3.18 2.92
C THR A 104 -17.21 4.39 3.82
N GLN A 105 -17.78 5.55 3.49
CA GLN A 105 -17.69 6.76 4.29
C GLN A 105 -18.63 6.71 5.50
N VAL A 106 -18.10 6.98 6.69
CA VAL A 106 -18.81 6.94 7.98
C VAL A 106 -19.39 8.31 8.28
N ASN A 107 -20.40 8.72 7.52
CA ASN A 107 -21.05 10.02 7.73
C ASN A 107 -22.15 9.97 8.79
N SER A 108 -22.69 8.78 9.06
CA SER A 108 -23.77 8.56 10.02
C SER A 108 -23.78 7.11 10.53
N VAL A 109 -24.55 6.82 11.58
CA VAL A 109 -24.68 5.44 12.09
C VAL A 109 -25.36 4.56 11.05
N GLU A 110 -26.32 5.10 10.31
CA GLU A 110 -27.05 4.41 9.25
C GLU A 110 -26.10 3.95 8.13
N SER A 111 -25.09 4.76 7.78
CA SER A 111 -24.08 4.36 6.79
C SER A 111 -23.29 3.11 7.22
N VAL A 112 -23.03 2.97 8.53
CA VAL A 112 -22.36 1.79 9.09
C VAL A 112 -23.31 0.59 9.09
N ASP A 113 -24.58 0.79 9.42
CA ASP A 113 -25.60 -0.26 9.37
C ASP A 113 -25.85 -0.80 7.96
N LEU A 114 -25.74 0.05 6.93
CA LEU A 114 -25.81 -0.40 5.54
C LEU A 114 -24.64 -1.34 5.21
N VAL A 115 -23.42 -0.99 5.61
CA VAL A 115 -22.24 -1.86 5.41
C VAL A 115 -22.39 -3.17 6.20
N ARG A 116 -22.89 -3.10 7.44
CA ARG A 116 -23.19 -4.29 8.25
C ARG A 116 -24.23 -5.20 7.58
N SER A 117 -25.28 -4.63 7.01
CA SER A 117 -26.33 -5.37 6.31
C SER A 117 -25.79 -6.02 5.03
N ALA A 118 -24.98 -5.30 4.26
CA ALA A 118 -24.33 -5.82 3.06
C ALA A 118 -23.31 -6.94 3.35
N LEU A 119 -22.64 -6.90 4.52
CA LEU A 119 -21.77 -7.97 5.01
C LEU A 119 -22.54 -9.21 5.48
N ALA A 120 -23.77 -9.02 5.96
CA ALA A 120 -24.66 -10.10 6.38
C ALA A 120 -25.38 -10.77 5.20
N GLU A 121 -25.35 -10.17 4.02
CA GLU A 121 -25.99 -10.72 2.82
C GLU A 121 -25.32 -12.04 2.40
N THR A 122 -26.14 -13.08 2.30
CA THR A 122 -25.69 -14.44 1.97
C THR A 122 -25.77 -14.72 0.48
N ASP A 123 -26.64 -14.01 -0.23
CA ASP A 123 -26.79 -14.16 -1.67
C ASP A 123 -25.59 -13.56 -2.42
N LYS A 124 -24.88 -14.42 -3.17
CA LYS A 124 -23.70 -14.04 -3.97
C LYS A 124 -24.08 -13.17 -5.17
N ASP A 125 -25.30 -13.29 -5.68
CA ASP A 125 -25.72 -12.65 -6.93
C ASP A 125 -26.51 -11.37 -6.70
N SER A 126 -26.75 -10.99 -5.44
CA SER A 126 -27.54 -9.82 -5.03
C SER A 126 -26.97 -8.47 -5.47
N GLY A 127 -25.75 -8.42 -6.03
CA GLY A 127 -25.06 -7.21 -6.49
C GLY A 127 -24.73 -6.18 -5.39
N THR A 128 -25.18 -6.43 -4.16
CA THR A 128 -25.03 -5.55 -2.99
C THR A 128 -24.15 -6.18 -1.91
N ARG A 129 -23.88 -7.48 -2.01
CA ARG A 129 -23.01 -8.21 -1.10
C ARG A 129 -21.59 -7.64 -1.11
N VAL A 130 -21.03 -7.56 0.10
CA VAL A 130 -19.61 -7.26 0.32
C VAL A 130 -18.95 -8.29 1.23
N CYS A 131 -17.64 -8.43 1.13
CA CYS A 131 -16.84 -9.33 1.96
C CYS A 131 -15.74 -8.59 2.71
N PHE A 132 -15.23 -9.24 3.76
CA PHE A 132 -13.95 -8.87 4.32
C PHE A 132 -12.82 -9.32 3.39
N GLY A 133 -11.74 -8.54 3.34
CA GLY A 133 -10.49 -9.02 2.75
C GLY A 133 -9.87 -10.07 3.67
N THR A 134 -9.55 -11.24 3.13
CA THR A 134 -8.82 -12.31 3.85
C THR A 134 -7.32 -12.19 3.65
N ASP A 135 -6.91 -11.54 2.57
CA ASP A 135 -5.53 -11.27 2.23
C ASP A 135 -5.39 -9.80 1.83
N ALA A 136 -4.19 -9.26 1.93
CA ALA A 136 -3.85 -7.95 1.43
C ALA A 136 -2.74 -8.07 0.40
N THR A 137 -2.99 -7.56 -0.80
CA THR A 137 -1.93 -7.37 -1.78
C THR A 137 -1.08 -6.17 -1.37
N VAL A 138 0.22 -6.40 -1.23
CA VAL A 138 1.22 -5.37 -0.94
C VAL A 138 2.03 -5.14 -2.20
N VAL A 139 2.15 -3.88 -2.61
CA VAL A 139 3.09 -3.47 -3.64
C VAL A 139 4.16 -2.59 -3.00
N ALA A 140 5.41 -2.96 -3.17
CA ALA A 140 6.56 -2.27 -2.60
C ALA A 140 7.62 -1.96 -3.66
N VAL A 141 8.40 -0.92 -3.43
CA VAL A 141 9.54 -0.54 -4.28
C VAL A 141 10.83 -0.77 -3.49
N ALA A 142 11.78 -1.47 -4.10
CA ALA A 142 13.09 -1.72 -3.51
C ALA A 142 14.21 -1.34 -4.51
N PRO A 143 15.26 -0.63 -4.06
CA PRO A 143 16.39 -0.30 -4.93
C PRO A 143 17.28 -1.51 -5.18
N PHE A 144 17.86 -1.60 -6.38
CA PHE A 144 18.80 -2.68 -6.69
C PHE A 144 20.16 -2.52 -6.01
N CYS A 145 20.65 -1.29 -5.89
CA CYS A 145 22.05 -1.03 -5.58
C CYS A 145 22.25 -0.07 -4.39
N ASN A 146 21.24 0.22 -3.56
CA ASN A 146 21.40 1.17 -2.45
C ASN A 146 21.83 0.44 -1.18
N GLU A 147 23.02 0.70 -0.66
CA GLU A 147 23.56 0.01 0.53
C GLU A 147 22.95 0.55 1.84
N GLU A 148 22.61 1.84 1.91
CA GLU A 148 22.11 2.48 3.13
C GLU A 148 20.59 2.33 3.29
N HIS A 149 19.85 2.38 2.19
CA HIS A 149 18.39 2.35 2.17
C HIS A 149 17.84 1.24 1.26
N TYR A 150 18.37 0.01 1.42
CA TYR A 150 17.99 -1.17 0.64
C TYR A 150 16.60 -1.75 0.95
N THR A 151 15.92 -1.24 1.97
CA THR A 151 14.63 -1.79 2.43
C THR A 151 13.53 -1.59 1.38
N ALA A 152 12.73 -2.64 1.15
CA ALA A 152 11.51 -2.52 0.36
C ALA A 152 10.50 -1.63 1.09
N ILE A 153 9.96 -0.63 0.38
CA ILE A 153 9.02 0.34 0.92
C ILE A 153 7.65 0.10 0.29
N PRO A 154 6.61 -0.24 1.07
CA PRO A 154 5.27 -0.43 0.55
C PRO A 154 4.69 0.91 0.08
N ILE A 155 4.09 0.91 -1.11
CA ILE A 155 3.36 2.04 -1.68
C ILE A 155 1.87 1.73 -1.87
N VAL A 156 1.48 0.44 -1.85
CA VAL A 156 0.09 -0.01 -1.86
C VAL A 156 -0.10 -1.15 -0.87
N VAL A 157 -1.20 -1.10 -0.12
CA VAL A 157 -1.76 -2.24 0.61
C VAL A 157 -3.25 -2.25 0.36
N SER A 158 -3.74 -3.28 -0.32
CA SER A 158 -5.16 -3.39 -0.68
C SER A 158 -5.73 -4.76 -0.30
N PRO A 159 -6.79 -4.82 0.51
CA PRO A 159 -7.45 -6.07 0.86
C PRO A 159 -8.12 -6.73 -0.34
N THR A 160 -8.16 -8.06 -0.38
CA THR A 160 -8.75 -8.88 -1.44
C THR A 160 -9.37 -10.15 -0.85
N ASP A 161 -10.37 -10.68 -1.55
CA ASP A 161 -10.92 -12.02 -1.34
C ASP A 161 -10.42 -13.05 -2.37
N LYS A 162 -9.43 -12.66 -3.19
CA LYS A 162 -8.80 -13.44 -4.27
C LYS A 162 -9.73 -13.78 -5.44
N THR A 163 -10.86 -13.08 -5.59
CA THR A 163 -11.77 -13.27 -6.73
C THR A 163 -11.46 -12.38 -7.93
N GLU A 164 -10.51 -11.45 -7.79
CA GLU A 164 -10.09 -10.53 -8.85
C GLU A 164 -9.52 -11.25 -10.09
N SER A 165 -9.82 -10.73 -11.28
CA SER A 165 -9.23 -11.19 -12.53
C SER A 165 -7.81 -10.64 -12.74
N ALA A 166 -6.98 -11.32 -13.52
CA ALA A 166 -5.65 -10.80 -13.86
C ALA A 166 -5.73 -9.48 -14.64
N GLU A 167 -6.75 -9.30 -15.46
CA GLU A 167 -7.01 -8.10 -16.24
C GLU A 167 -7.33 -6.90 -15.34
N ASP A 168 -8.17 -7.09 -14.32
CA ASP A 168 -8.48 -6.04 -13.34
C ASP A 168 -7.26 -5.69 -12.50
N PHE A 169 -6.49 -6.70 -12.12
CA PHE A 169 -5.23 -6.51 -11.41
C PHE A 169 -4.23 -5.68 -12.23
N VAL A 170 -4.10 -5.98 -13.52
CA VAL A 170 -3.25 -5.22 -14.46
C VAL A 170 -3.67 -3.75 -14.55
N LYS A 171 -4.98 -3.45 -14.56
CA LYS A 171 -5.46 -2.07 -14.70
C LYS A 171 -4.93 -1.17 -13.58
N TRP A 172 -5.07 -1.57 -12.33
CA TRP A 172 -4.60 -0.72 -11.23
C TRP A 172 -3.09 -0.84 -11.01
N LEU A 173 -2.45 -1.96 -11.39
CA LEU A 173 -1.00 -2.05 -11.36
C LEU A 173 -0.33 -1.10 -12.38
N ARG A 174 -0.97 -0.84 -13.54
CA ARG A 174 -0.54 0.23 -14.47
C ARG A 174 -0.59 1.60 -13.80
N VAL A 175 -1.66 1.90 -13.07
CA VAL A 175 -1.78 3.15 -12.30
C VAL A 175 -0.64 3.30 -11.31
N VAL A 176 -0.17 2.21 -10.67
CA VAL A 176 1.00 2.25 -9.78
C VAL A 176 2.28 2.58 -10.53
N LEU A 177 2.52 1.97 -11.69
CA LEU A 177 3.70 2.24 -12.51
C LEU A 177 3.71 3.68 -13.04
N GLU A 178 2.57 4.16 -13.54
CA GLU A 178 2.38 5.54 -13.99
C GLU A 178 2.58 6.52 -12.83
N ALA A 179 2.04 6.21 -11.65
CA ALA A 179 2.26 7.00 -10.45
C ALA A 179 3.73 7.13 -10.09
N TRP A 180 4.47 6.02 -10.11
CA TRP A 180 5.90 6.07 -9.85
C TRP A 180 6.66 6.90 -10.88
N LYS A 181 6.36 6.71 -12.17
CA LYS A 181 7.04 7.38 -13.29
C LYS A 181 6.84 8.90 -13.27
N GLU A 182 5.61 9.34 -12.98
CA GLU A 182 5.22 10.75 -13.06
C GLU A 182 5.39 11.52 -11.75
N HIS A 183 5.41 10.84 -10.60
CA HIS A 183 5.51 11.52 -9.31
C HIS A 183 6.91 12.16 -9.13
N PRO A 184 7.01 13.42 -8.67
CA PRO A 184 8.31 14.10 -8.52
C PRO A 184 9.30 13.38 -7.60
N GLU A 185 8.78 12.69 -6.59
CA GLU A 185 9.54 11.90 -5.61
C GLU A 185 9.53 10.39 -5.95
N GLY A 186 9.12 10.03 -7.16
CA GLY A 186 9.19 8.66 -7.68
C GLY A 186 10.45 8.47 -8.53
N GLU A 187 10.26 8.19 -9.81
CA GLU A 187 11.33 7.89 -10.77
C GLU A 187 12.39 8.99 -10.89
N ALA A 188 11.97 10.25 -10.93
CA ALA A 188 12.89 11.38 -11.11
C ALA A 188 13.94 11.49 -9.97
N LEU A 189 13.58 11.07 -8.75
CA LEU A 189 14.43 11.21 -7.57
C LEU A 189 15.07 9.88 -7.15
N HIS A 190 14.35 8.77 -7.26
CA HIS A 190 14.77 7.45 -6.76
C HIS A 190 15.08 6.45 -7.86
N GLY A 191 14.83 6.79 -9.12
CA GLY A 191 15.17 5.98 -10.30
C GLY A 191 14.03 5.13 -10.86
N PRO A 192 14.18 4.65 -12.09
CA PRO A 192 13.13 3.94 -12.83
C PRO A 192 12.85 2.55 -12.26
N ILE A 193 11.67 2.00 -12.56
CA ILE A 193 11.37 0.58 -12.28
C ILE A 193 11.91 -0.26 -13.43
N TRP A 194 12.92 -1.10 -13.16
CA TRP A 194 13.49 -2.02 -14.17
C TRP A 194 12.84 -3.40 -14.15
N ARG A 195 12.25 -3.80 -13.02
CA ARG A 195 11.74 -5.16 -12.84
C ARG A 195 10.49 -5.20 -11.99
N ILE A 196 9.52 -5.99 -12.43
CA ILE A 196 8.38 -6.42 -11.60
C ILE A 196 8.67 -7.83 -11.07
N ALA A 197 8.62 -7.99 -9.75
CA ALA A 197 8.78 -9.24 -9.04
C ALA A 197 7.46 -9.59 -8.34
N SER A 198 7.06 -10.85 -8.42
CA SER A 198 5.92 -11.40 -7.70
C SER A 198 6.28 -12.80 -7.20
N ASP A 199 5.47 -13.34 -6.30
CA ASP A 199 5.51 -14.76 -5.96
C ASP A 199 4.94 -15.64 -7.11
N GLY A 200 4.70 -16.92 -6.81
CA GLY A 200 4.18 -17.91 -7.76
C GLY A 200 2.67 -17.86 -7.99
N ASP A 201 1.94 -16.89 -7.45
CA ASP A 201 0.49 -16.78 -7.63
C ASP A 201 0.10 -16.71 -9.11
N SER A 202 -0.93 -17.47 -9.51
CA SER A 202 -1.35 -17.57 -10.91
C SER A 202 -1.83 -16.24 -11.49
N ILE A 203 -2.52 -15.42 -10.68
CA ILE A 203 -3.04 -14.11 -11.11
C ILE A 203 -1.86 -13.17 -11.33
N PHE A 204 -0.92 -13.10 -10.38
CA PHE A 204 0.25 -12.24 -10.52
C PHE A 204 1.15 -12.66 -11.69
N ARG A 205 1.33 -13.97 -11.90
CA ARG A 205 2.09 -14.48 -13.04
C ARG A 205 1.45 -14.11 -14.38
N LEU A 206 0.13 -14.26 -14.52
CA LEU A 206 -0.59 -13.87 -15.73
C LEU A 206 -0.57 -12.36 -15.94
N ALA A 207 -0.79 -11.58 -14.88
CA ALA A 207 -0.72 -10.13 -14.93
C ALA A 207 0.67 -9.63 -15.37
N LYS A 208 1.74 -10.21 -14.82
CA LYS A 208 3.11 -9.90 -15.24
C LYS A 208 3.34 -10.23 -16.71
N PHE A 209 2.81 -11.35 -17.19
CA PHE A 209 2.87 -11.70 -18.61
C PHE A 209 2.15 -10.65 -19.47
N ILE A 210 0.92 -10.29 -19.12
CA ILE A 210 0.14 -9.25 -19.82
C ILE A 210 0.89 -7.91 -19.83
N LEU A 211 1.44 -7.47 -18.69
CA LEU A 211 2.15 -6.20 -18.58
C LEU A 211 3.46 -6.17 -19.37
N CYS A 212 4.31 -7.19 -19.22
CA CYS A 212 5.67 -7.16 -19.74
C CYS A 212 5.81 -7.74 -21.16
N MET A 213 4.80 -8.43 -21.69
CA MET A 213 4.82 -9.01 -23.05
C MET A 213 3.94 -8.24 -24.05
N THR A 214 3.38 -7.10 -23.65
CA THR A 214 2.76 -6.17 -24.59
C THR A 214 3.86 -5.25 -25.14
N GLN A 215 3.95 -5.13 -26.47
CA GLN A 215 4.87 -4.22 -27.15
C GLN A 215 4.49 -2.78 -26.76
N GLU A 216 5.37 -2.10 -26.02
CA GLU A 216 5.31 -0.71 -25.50
C GLU A 216 4.72 -0.49 -24.09
N ILE A 217 5.57 0.04 -23.21
CA ILE A 217 5.29 0.76 -21.93
C ILE A 217 5.97 2.13 -22.04
#